data_AF-A0AAV8XEL9-F1
#
_entry.id   AF-A0AAV8XEL9-F1
#
_cell.length_a   1.000
_cell.length_b   1.000
_cell.length_c   1.000
_cell.angle_alpha   90.00
_cell.angle_beta   90.00
_cell.angle_gamma   90.00
#
_symmetry.space_group_name_H-M   'P 1'
#
loop_
_entity.id
_entity.type
_entity.pdbx_description
1 polymer ?
#
loop_
_entity_poly.entity_id
_entity_poly.type
_entity_poly.pdbx_seq_one_letter_code
_entity_poly.pdbx_strand_id
1 'polypeptide(L)'
;MKGTTDIDECSNPNVCGQNALCQNTPGNYTCVCPEGFFGNPFDGCVDIDECEHPNACGPGATCRNVVGGRECYCPPGYEGDAYTTGCGDMDECSRTNPCGRNAHCTNLEGSFKCACPPGFIGDPMTDCTGSCFNHTTKNVYILVNKSLFAETNT
;
A
#
# COMPACT_ATOMS: atom_id res chain seq x y z
N MET A 1 52.19 -27.29 -30.15
CA MET A 1 50.75 -27.21 -29.90
C MET A 1 50.47 -25.78 -29.46
N LYS A 2 49.78 -24.98 -30.28
CA LYS A 2 49.44 -23.60 -29.93
C LYS A 2 48.31 -23.70 -28.90
N GLY A 3 48.62 -23.49 -27.62
CA GLY A 3 47.61 -23.43 -26.58
C GLY A 3 46.72 -22.23 -26.88
N THR A 4 45.51 -22.48 -27.36
CA THR A 4 44.54 -21.44 -27.61
C THR A 4 43.78 -21.22 -26.31
N THR A 5 44.34 -20.36 -25.46
CA THR A 5 43.57 -19.80 -24.35
C THR A 5 42.46 -18.95 -24.94
N ASP A 6 41.25 -19.18 -24.46
CA ASP A 6 40.08 -18.38 -24.80
C ASP A 6 40.30 -16.91 -24.43
N ILE A 7 39.81 -16.00 -25.28
CA ILE A 7 39.83 -14.56 -24.97
C ILE A 7 38.50 -14.27 -24.30
N ASP A 8 38.53 -13.74 -23.08
CA ASP A 8 37.30 -13.28 -22.42
C ASP A 8 36.87 -11.94 -22.99
N GLU A 9 35.95 -11.93 -23.96
CA GLU A 9 35.46 -10.68 -24.53
C GLU A 9 34.65 -9.84 -23.53
N CYS A 10 34.09 -10.47 -22.49
CA CYS A 10 33.34 -9.78 -21.43
C CYS A 10 34.23 -8.95 -20.49
N SER A 11 35.55 -9.13 -20.55
CA SER A 11 36.50 -8.22 -19.90
C SER A 11 36.47 -6.81 -20.49
N ASN A 12 35.90 -6.61 -21.70
CA ASN A 12 35.58 -5.29 -22.23
C ASN A 12 34.14 -4.89 -21.84
N PRO A 13 33.95 -3.89 -20.96
CA PRO A 13 32.62 -3.51 -20.47
C PRO A 13 31.70 -2.93 -21.55
N ASN A 14 32.23 -2.55 -22.72
CA ASN A 14 31.45 -1.99 -23.83
C ASN A 14 31.11 -3.02 -24.91
N VAL A 15 31.37 -4.31 -24.68
CA VAL A 15 31.11 -5.36 -25.68
C VAL A 15 29.62 -5.67 -25.84
N CYS A 16 28.83 -5.43 -24.78
CA CYS A 16 27.38 -5.49 -24.81
C CYS A 16 26.78 -4.10 -24.62
N GLY A 17 25.51 -3.96 -25.03
CA GLY A 17 24.74 -2.74 -24.83
C GLY A 17 24.44 -2.46 -23.36
N GLN A 18 23.95 -1.26 -23.06
CA GLN A 18 23.62 -0.85 -21.69
C GLN A 18 22.55 -1.79 -21.09
N ASN A 19 22.70 -2.13 -19.81
CA ASN A 19 21.83 -3.07 -19.06
C ASN A 19 21.78 -4.51 -19.61
N ALA A 20 22.66 -4.89 -20.54
CA ALA A 20 22.81 -6.28 -20.98
C ALA A 20 23.86 -7.03 -20.15
N LEU A 21 23.72 -8.35 -20.07
CA LEU A 21 24.69 -9.26 -19.46
C LEU A 21 25.55 -9.89 -20.55
N CYS A 22 26.86 -9.83 -20.38
CA CYS A 22 27.80 -10.53 -21.24
C CYS A 22 28.05 -11.95 -20.72
N GLN A 23 28.02 -12.93 -21.61
CA GLN A 23 28.39 -14.31 -21.35
C GLN A 23 29.52 -14.73 -22.28
N ASN A 24 30.71 -14.96 -21.71
CA ASN A 24 31.85 -15.45 -22.46
C ASN A 24 31.72 -16.95 -22.74
N THR A 25 32.08 -17.38 -23.94
CA THR A 25 32.04 -18.78 -24.38
C THR A 25 33.33 -19.14 -25.11
N PRO A 26 33.76 -20.41 -25.15
CA PRO A 26 34.99 -20.76 -25.86
C PRO A 26 34.95 -20.35 -27.35
N GLY A 27 35.76 -19.36 -27.70
CA GLY A 27 35.87 -18.79 -29.04
C GLY A 27 34.78 -17.80 -29.47
N ASN A 28 33.92 -17.34 -28.55
CA ASN A 28 32.88 -16.34 -28.83
C ASN A 28 32.29 -15.74 -27.54
N TYR A 29 31.40 -14.76 -27.66
CA TYR A 29 30.58 -14.28 -26.54
C TYR A 29 29.14 -14.07 -26.98
N THR A 30 28.25 -13.95 -26.02
CA THR A 30 26.86 -13.56 -26.24
C THR A 30 26.46 -12.45 -25.28
N CYS A 31 25.56 -11.60 -25.73
CA CYS A 31 24.91 -10.61 -24.88
C CYS A 31 23.45 -11.03 -24.68
N VAL A 32 22.93 -10.93 -23.46
CA VAL A 32 21.54 -11.24 -23.13
C VAL A 32 20.91 -10.12 -22.33
N CYS A 33 19.63 -9.82 -22.58
CA CYS A 33 18.89 -8.97 -21.65
C CYS A 33 18.56 -9.78 -20.39
N PRO A 34 18.75 -9.20 -19.19
CA PRO A 34 18.28 -9.81 -17.95
C PRO A 34 16.77 -10.06 -17.97
N GLU A 35 16.30 -10.87 -17.03
CA GLU A 35 14.87 -10.98 -16.74
C GLU A 35 14.28 -9.61 -16.38
N GLY A 36 13.09 -9.30 -16.87
CA GLY A 36 12.45 -7.97 -16.73
C GLY A 36 12.93 -6.93 -17.75
N PHE A 37 13.77 -7.30 -18.72
CA PHE A 37 14.24 -6.39 -19.77
C PHE A 37 13.97 -6.94 -21.18
N PHE A 38 13.84 -6.03 -22.14
CA PHE A 38 13.67 -6.35 -23.56
C PHE A 38 14.56 -5.47 -24.45
N GLY A 39 14.75 -5.88 -25.70
CA GLY A 39 15.55 -5.14 -26.68
C GLY A 39 16.61 -6.00 -27.36
N ASN A 40 17.55 -5.35 -28.03
CA ASN A 40 18.73 -6.01 -28.58
C ASN A 40 19.89 -5.91 -27.57
N PRO A 41 20.36 -7.02 -26.99
CA PRO A 41 21.42 -6.99 -25.98
C PRO A 41 22.75 -6.38 -26.43
N PHE A 42 23.00 -6.32 -27.75
CA PHE A 42 24.19 -5.66 -28.30
C PHE A 42 24.03 -4.14 -28.39
N ASP A 43 22.80 -3.62 -28.50
CA ASP A 43 22.52 -2.17 -28.57
C ASP A 43 22.16 -1.61 -27.18
N GLY A 44 21.43 -2.39 -26.38
CA GLY A 44 20.98 -2.05 -25.05
C GLY A 44 19.64 -2.71 -24.70
N CYS A 45 19.44 -2.92 -23.42
CA CYS A 45 18.22 -3.49 -22.85
C CYS A 45 17.44 -2.40 -22.12
N VAL A 46 16.13 -2.40 -22.35
CA VAL A 46 15.17 -1.49 -21.75
C VAL A 46 14.31 -2.27 -20.77
N ASP A 47 14.03 -1.66 -19.62
CA ASP A 47 13.15 -2.19 -18.59
C ASP A 47 11.74 -2.43 -19.17
N ILE A 48 11.14 -3.58 -18.85
CA ILE A 48 9.76 -3.88 -19.20
C ILE A 48 8.87 -3.19 -18.17
N ASP A 49 7.93 -2.35 -18.61
CA ASP A 49 6.89 -1.87 -17.70
C ASP A 49 5.81 -2.95 -17.55
N GLU A 50 5.91 -3.77 -16.51
CA GLU A 50 4.88 -4.78 -16.28
C GLU A 50 3.53 -4.16 -15.86
N CYS A 51 3.48 -2.90 -15.39
CA CYS A 51 2.23 -2.24 -15.01
C CYS A 51 1.35 -1.86 -16.19
N GLU A 52 1.91 -1.76 -17.41
CA GLU A 52 1.14 -1.62 -18.65
C GLU A 52 0.40 -2.90 -19.05
N HIS A 53 0.69 -4.03 -18.39
CA HIS A 53 0.02 -5.29 -18.65
C HIS A 53 -1.23 -5.46 -17.78
N PRO A 54 -2.34 -5.95 -18.36
CA PRO A 54 -3.53 -6.26 -17.58
C PRO A 54 -3.24 -7.36 -16.55
N ASN A 55 -3.78 -7.20 -15.34
CA ASN A 55 -3.53 -8.09 -14.20
C ASN A 55 -2.06 -8.16 -13.78
N ALA A 56 -1.29 -7.09 -14.00
CA ALA A 56 0.01 -6.94 -13.35
C ALA A 56 -0.14 -7.19 -11.86
N CYS A 57 -0.93 -6.40 -11.15
CA CYS A 57 -1.25 -6.66 -9.74
C CYS A 57 -2.58 -7.41 -9.56
N GLY A 58 -2.77 -7.94 -8.35
CA GLY A 58 -4.06 -8.47 -7.92
C GLY A 58 -5.16 -7.41 -7.94
N PRO A 59 -6.44 -7.80 -7.90
CA PRO A 59 -7.57 -6.87 -7.97
C PRO A 59 -7.50 -5.78 -6.87
N GLY A 60 -7.76 -4.52 -7.23
CA GLY A 60 -7.79 -3.41 -6.28
C GLY A 60 -6.40 -2.95 -5.76
N ALA A 61 -5.32 -3.60 -6.19
CA ALA A 61 -3.96 -3.18 -5.86
C ALA A 61 -3.43 -2.11 -6.82
N THR A 62 -2.48 -1.32 -6.33
CA THR A 62 -1.74 -0.35 -7.13
C THR A 62 -0.42 -0.97 -7.61
N CYS A 63 -0.11 -0.76 -8.90
CA CYS A 63 1.15 -1.20 -9.50
C CYS A 63 2.17 -0.07 -9.54
N ARG A 64 3.44 -0.40 -9.26
CA ARG A 64 4.59 0.47 -9.50
C ARG A 64 5.63 -0.31 -10.30
N ASN A 65 5.99 0.22 -11.46
CA ASN A 65 7.10 -0.32 -12.24
C ASN A 65 8.42 -0.03 -11.54
N VAL A 66 9.31 -1.01 -11.50
CA VAL A 66 10.66 -0.89 -10.94
C VAL A 66 11.67 -1.57 -11.87
N VAL A 67 12.95 -1.22 -11.73
CA VAL A 67 13.96 -1.79 -12.61
C VAL A 67 14.03 -3.32 -12.45
N GLY A 68 13.76 -4.05 -13.53
CA GLY A 68 13.75 -5.50 -13.61
C GLY A 68 12.48 -6.17 -13.08
N GLY A 69 11.39 -5.42 -12.86
CA GLY A 69 10.13 -6.00 -12.43
C GLY A 69 9.08 -5.00 -11.92
N ARG A 70 8.19 -5.47 -11.06
CA ARG A 70 7.10 -4.65 -10.51
C ARG A 70 6.89 -4.85 -9.03
N GLU A 71 6.32 -3.83 -8.41
CA GLU A 71 5.83 -3.89 -7.04
C GLU A 71 4.32 -3.64 -6.99
N CYS A 72 3.63 -4.43 -6.18
CA CYS A 72 2.22 -4.26 -5.90
C CYS A 72 1.99 -3.97 -4.43
N TYR A 73 1.06 -3.06 -4.17
CA TYR A 73 0.68 -2.69 -2.81
C TYR A 73 -0.81 -2.39 -2.72
N CYS A 74 -1.38 -2.64 -1.54
CA CYS A 74 -2.72 -2.21 -1.25
C CYS A 74 -2.76 -0.70 -0.99
N PRO A 75 -3.78 0.02 -1.50
CA PRO A 75 -4.00 1.41 -1.15
C PRO A 75 -4.18 1.60 0.36
N PRO A 76 -3.98 2.82 0.88
CA PRO A 76 -4.29 3.13 2.28
C PRO A 76 -5.73 2.77 2.64
N GLY A 77 -5.94 2.12 3.78
CA GLY A 77 -7.24 1.60 4.22
C GLY A 77 -7.61 0.23 3.64
N TYR A 78 -6.74 -0.40 2.86
CA TYR A 78 -6.97 -1.73 2.29
C TYR A 78 -5.89 -2.72 2.74
N GLU A 79 -6.24 -4.00 2.79
CA GLU A 79 -5.34 -5.10 3.12
C GLU A 79 -5.56 -6.33 2.23
N GLY A 80 -4.58 -7.23 2.20
CA GLY A 80 -4.60 -8.45 1.40
C GLY A 80 -3.27 -8.74 0.72
N ASP A 81 -3.29 -9.66 -0.25
CA ASP A 81 -2.14 -9.96 -1.10
C ASP A 81 -2.26 -9.20 -2.42
N ALA A 82 -1.54 -8.09 -2.52
CA ALA A 82 -1.54 -7.21 -3.68
C ALA A 82 -1.00 -7.87 -4.97
N TYR A 83 -0.30 -9.01 -4.91
CA TYR A 83 0.22 -9.70 -6.10
C TYR A 83 -0.77 -10.70 -6.69
N THR A 84 -1.61 -11.33 -5.86
CA THR A 84 -2.47 -12.44 -6.31
C THR A 84 -3.94 -12.22 -5.98
N THR A 85 -4.30 -12.30 -4.69
CA THR A 85 -5.69 -12.38 -4.23
C THR A 85 -6.38 -11.02 -4.31
N GLY A 86 -5.59 -9.94 -4.29
CA GLY A 86 -6.06 -8.57 -4.33
C GLY A 86 -6.15 -7.92 -2.96
N CYS A 87 -6.61 -6.68 -3.00
CA CYS A 87 -6.76 -5.81 -1.84
C CYS A 87 -8.25 -5.59 -1.56
N GLY A 88 -8.64 -5.84 -0.32
CA GLY A 88 -9.97 -5.58 0.21
C GLY A 88 -9.94 -4.50 1.28
N ASP A 89 -11.09 -3.88 1.51
CA ASP A 89 -11.27 -2.90 2.56
C ASP A 89 -10.88 -3.47 3.93
N MET A 90 -10.09 -2.72 4.70
CA MET A 90 -9.71 -3.11 6.05
C MET A 90 -10.81 -2.70 7.02
N ASP A 91 -11.48 -3.66 7.65
CA ASP A 91 -12.46 -3.33 8.69
C ASP A 91 -11.76 -2.92 10.00
N GLU A 92 -11.47 -1.61 10.15
CA GLU A 92 -10.76 -1.12 11.34
C GLU A 92 -11.60 -1.27 12.61
N CYS A 93 -12.94 -1.21 12.48
CA CYS A 93 -13.88 -1.38 13.58
C CYS A 93 -13.85 -2.80 14.16
N SER A 94 -13.72 -3.81 13.31
CA SER A 94 -13.63 -5.21 13.73
C SER A 94 -12.24 -5.61 14.23
N ARG A 95 -11.17 -5.01 13.70
CA ARG A 95 -9.78 -5.35 14.09
C ARG A 95 -9.34 -4.68 15.38
N THR A 96 -9.42 -3.35 15.40
CA THR A 96 -8.83 -2.54 16.47
C THR A 96 -9.85 -1.70 17.22
N ASN A 97 -10.99 -1.41 16.58
CA ASN A 97 -11.96 -0.44 17.04
C ASN A 97 -11.30 0.89 17.45
N PRO A 98 -10.88 1.71 16.47
CA PRO A 98 -10.06 2.91 16.71
C PRO A 98 -10.82 4.06 17.42
N CYS A 99 -12.10 3.89 17.73
CA CYS A 99 -12.91 4.93 18.33
C CYS A 99 -12.70 5.06 19.84
N GLY A 100 -13.00 6.25 20.35
CA GLY A 100 -12.95 6.59 21.76
C GLY A 100 -13.96 5.80 22.61
N ARG A 101 -13.85 5.92 23.92
CA ARG A 101 -14.74 5.20 24.84
C ARG A 101 -16.20 5.64 24.62
N ASN A 102 -17.11 4.67 24.62
CA ASN A 102 -18.55 4.84 24.36
C ASN A 102 -18.90 5.42 22.97
N ALA A 103 -17.94 5.59 22.07
CA ALA A 103 -18.21 5.96 20.69
C ALA A 103 -18.62 4.72 19.88
N HIS A 104 -19.43 4.92 18.85
CA HIS A 104 -19.77 3.91 17.86
C HIS A 104 -18.82 4.02 16.66
N CYS A 105 -18.23 2.89 16.28
CA CYS A 105 -17.43 2.76 15.07
C CYS A 105 -18.28 2.26 13.92
N THR A 106 -18.15 2.89 12.76
CA THR A 106 -18.73 2.44 11.49
C THR A 106 -17.62 2.32 10.47
N ASN A 107 -17.45 1.10 9.94
CA ASN A 107 -16.49 0.84 8.87
C ASN A 107 -16.97 1.51 7.57
N LEU A 108 -16.05 2.09 6.82
CA LEU A 108 -16.30 2.73 5.53
C LEU A 108 -15.28 2.21 4.51
N GLU A 109 -15.55 2.39 3.24
CA GLU A 109 -14.58 1.98 2.23
C GLU A 109 -13.29 2.84 2.31
N GLY A 110 -12.16 2.20 2.58
CA GLY A 110 -10.84 2.78 2.76
C GLY A 110 -10.66 3.56 4.07
N SER A 111 -11.60 3.50 5.02
CA SER A 111 -11.55 4.27 6.25
C SER A 111 -12.59 3.84 7.29
N PHE A 112 -12.73 4.59 8.38
CA PHE A 112 -13.77 4.40 9.37
C PHE A 112 -14.30 5.74 9.86
N LYS A 113 -15.45 5.69 10.53
CA LYS A 113 -16.02 6.85 11.22
C LYS A 113 -16.39 6.50 12.65
N CYS A 114 -16.00 7.40 13.55
CA CYS A 114 -16.43 7.39 14.94
C CYS A 114 -17.53 8.44 15.16
N ALA A 115 -18.57 8.06 15.89
CA ALA A 115 -19.63 8.99 16.29
C ALA A 115 -20.11 8.70 17.71
N CYS A 116 -20.44 9.75 18.47
CA CYS A 116 -21.15 9.56 19.72
C CYS A 116 -22.58 9.08 19.44
N PRO A 117 -23.04 8.00 20.08
CA PRO A 117 -24.42 7.53 19.95
C PRO A 117 -25.44 8.60 20.40
N PRO A 118 -26.72 8.48 20.02
CA PRO A 118 -27.77 9.37 20.52
C PRO A 118 -27.80 9.42 22.05
N GLY A 119 -27.87 10.64 22.60
CA GLY A 119 -27.78 10.86 24.04
C GLY A 119 -26.36 10.91 24.59
N PHE A 120 -25.32 10.88 23.74
CA PHE A 120 -23.93 11.12 24.14
C PHE A 120 -23.37 12.33 23.40
N ILE A 121 -22.46 13.05 24.06
CA ILE A 121 -21.71 14.19 23.50
C ILE A 121 -20.23 14.03 23.84
N GLY A 122 -19.37 14.80 23.18
CA GLY A 122 -17.92 14.73 23.35
C GLY A 122 -17.20 14.52 22.02
N ASP A 123 -15.93 14.10 22.10
CA ASP A 123 -15.11 13.77 20.93
C ASP A 123 -15.14 12.25 20.71
N PRO A 124 -15.71 11.77 19.58
CA PRO A 124 -15.80 10.35 19.27
C PRO A 124 -14.46 9.62 19.16
N MET A 125 -13.33 10.33 19.03
CA MET A 125 -12.00 9.73 18.99
C MET A 125 -11.40 9.49 20.37
N THR A 126 -11.93 10.12 21.42
CA THR A 126 -11.38 10.05 22.79
C THR A 126 -12.38 9.51 23.80
N ASP A 127 -13.50 10.20 24.01
CA ASP A 127 -14.56 9.79 24.94
C ASP A 127 -15.89 10.46 24.60
N CYS A 128 -16.94 9.64 24.58
CA CYS A 128 -18.32 10.10 24.55
C CYS A 128 -18.92 9.96 25.95
N THR A 129 -19.43 11.06 26.50
CA THR A 129 -20.09 11.09 27.80
C THR A 129 -21.61 11.21 27.62
N GLY A 130 -22.36 10.49 28.45
CA GLY A 130 -23.82 10.54 28.46
C GLY A 130 -24.32 11.96 28.74
N SER A 131 -25.30 12.40 27.97
CA SER A 131 -25.96 13.69 28.07
C SER A 131 -27.47 13.53 28.14
N CYS A 132 -28.13 14.48 28.77
CA CYS A 132 -29.59 14.57 28.79
C CYS A 132 -30.02 15.93 28.27
N PHE A 133 -31.03 15.93 27.41
CA PHE A 133 -31.62 17.15 26.88
C PHE A 133 -32.88 17.49 27.66
N ASN A 134 -32.95 18.69 28.22
CA ASN A 134 -34.16 19.19 28.85
C ASN A 134 -35.03 19.88 27.80
N HIS A 135 -36.16 19.26 27.43
CA HIS A 135 -37.05 19.78 26.39
C HIS A 135 -37.73 21.10 26.74
N THR A 136 -37.87 21.40 28.04
CA THR A 136 -38.52 22.60 28.57
C THR A 136 -37.58 23.80 28.54
N THR A 137 -36.35 23.62 29.01
CA THR A 137 -35.35 24.70 29.07
C THR A 137 -34.46 24.77 27.84
N LYS A 138 -34.52 23.76 26.96
CA LYS A 138 -33.64 23.57 25.80
C LYS A 138 -32.14 23.48 26.17
N ASN A 139 -31.85 23.09 27.41
CA ASN A 139 -30.48 22.93 27.90
C ASN A 139 -30.00 21.48 27.80
N VAL A 140 -28.72 21.32 27.49
CA VAL A 140 -27.99 20.03 27.56
C VAL A 140 -27.31 19.91 28.92
N TYR A 141 -27.35 18.71 29.49
CA TYR A 141 -26.71 18.37 30.75
C TYR A 141 -25.83 17.13 30.59
N ILE A 142 -24.63 17.15 31.17
CA ILE A 142 -23.70 16.03 31.18
C ILE A 142 -23.94 15.18 32.43
N LEU A 143 -23.97 13.85 32.26
CA LEU A 143 -24.06 12.89 33.34
C LEU A 143 -22.66 12.52 33.84
N VAL A 144 -22.29 12.99 35.03
CA VAL A 144 -21.04 12.61 35.71
C VAL A 144 -21.40 12.05 37.08
N ASN A 145 -21.00 10.79 37.38
CA ASN A 145 -21.26 10.14 38.67
C ASN A 145 -22.72 10.24 39.15
N LYS A 146 -23.70 9.96 38.27
CA LYS A 146 -25.15 10.07 38.52
C LYS A 146 -25.66 11.49 38.82
N SER A 147 -24.86 12.52 38.60
CA SER A 147 -25.24 13.93 38.75
C SER A 147 -25.27 14.63 37.39
N LEU A 148 -26.22 15.55 37.21
CA LEU A 148 -26.39 16.35 35.99
C LEU A 148 -25.70 17.70 36.14
N PHE A 149 -24.82 18.04 35.20
CA PHE A 149 -24.13 19.34 35.14
C PHE A 149 -24.52 20.05 33.86
N ALA A 150 -24.85 21.35 33.92
CA ALA A 150 -25.14 22.12 32.72
C ALA A 150 -23.88 22.22 31.85
N GLU A 151 -24.04 22.01 30.54
CA GLU A 151 -22.95 22.22 29.60
C GLU A 151 -22.51 23.70 29.62
N THR A 152 -21.22 23.95 29.82
CA THR A 152 -20.65 25.30 29.66
C THR A 152 -19.90 25.34 28.34
N ASN A 153 -20.40 26.09 27.36
CA ASN A 153 -19.67 26.38 26.13
C ASN A 153 -18.36 27.08 26.48
N THR A 154 -17.22 26.42 26.26
CA THR A 154 -15.91 27.05 26.14
C THR A 154 -15.41 26.92 24.71
#